data_AF-A0A958A7N5-F1
#
_entry.id   AF-A0A958A7N5-F1
#
_cell.length_a   1.000
_cell.length_b   1.000
_cell.length_c   1.000
_cell.angle_alpha   90.00
_cell.angle_beta   90.00
_cell.angle_gamma   90.00
#
_symmetry.space_group_name_H-M   'P 1'
#
loop_
_entity.id
_entity.type
_entity.pdbx_description
1 polymer ?
#
loop_
_entity_poly.entity_id
_entity_poly.type
_entity_poly.pdbx_seq_one_letter_code
_entity_poly.pdbx_strand_id
1 'polypeptide(L)' 'MDELVKLVSVKTGLSEEMSKVAVETVISHLKDKLPAPLASQVDAALGGGGAAGGIANMAKGLFD' A
#
# COMPACT_ATOMS: atom_id res chain seq x y z
N MET A 1 -6.03 2.53 1.06
CA MET A 1 -5.76 3.81 0.36
C MET A 1 -6.12 5.01 1.24
N ASP A 2 -7.36 5.06 1.75
CA ASP A 2 -7.89 6.24 2.48
C ASP A 2 -7.13 6.58 3.75
N GLU A 3 -6.66 5.58 4.52
CA GLU A 3 -5.82 5.82 5.69
C GLU A 3 -4.49 6.50 5.35
N LEU A 4 -3.86 6.13 4.23
CA LEU A 4 -2.61 6.76 3.78
C LEU A 4 -2.83 8.19 3.32
N VAL A 5 -3.93 8.44 2.59
CA VAL A 5 -4.33 9.78 2.17
C VAL A 5 -4.56 10.67 3.38
N LYS A 6 -5.27 10.16 4.38
CA LYS A 6 -5.55 10.88 5.63
C LYS A 6 -4.28 11.13 6.45
N LEU A 7 -3.38 10.15 6.53
CA LEU A 7 -2.08 10.30 7.20
C LEU A 7 -1.23 11.37 6.52
N VAL A 8 -1.12 11.32 5.19
CA VAL A 8 -0.37 12.32 4.41
C VAL A 8 -0.99 13.70 4.58
N SER A 9 -2.31 13.82 4.46
CA SER A 9 -3.02 15.10 4.65
C SER A 9 -2.74 15.69 6.04
N VAL A 10 -2.91 14.90 7.11
CA VAL A 10 -2.67 15.36 8.50
C VAL A 10 -1.20 15.74 8.73
N LYS A 11 -0.25 15.01 8.14
CA LYS A 11 1.18 15.23 8.37
C LYS A 11 1.79 16.34 7.52
N THR A 12 1.21 16.61 6.35
CA THR A 12 1.75 17.57 5.37
C THR A 12 0.91 18.85 5.25
N GLY A 13 -0.33 18.83 5.74
CA GLY A 13 -1.29 19.92 5.57
C GLY A 13 -1.90 20.00 4.16
N LEU A 14 -1.66 19.00 3.31
CA LEU A 14 -2.24 18.92 1.97
C LEU A 14 -3.74 18.62 2.03
N SER A 15 -4.49 19.12 1.03
CA SER A 15 -5.89 18.71 0.84
C SER A 15 -5.98 17.20 0.56
N GLU A 16 -7.14 16.58 0.83
CA GLU A 16 -7.33 15.15 0.58
C GLU A 16 -7.08 14.79 -0.90
N GLU A 17 -7.50 15.63 -1.83
CA GLU A 17 -7.25 15.44 -3.27
C GLU A 17 -5.76 15.44 -3.60
N MET A 18 -5.00 16.41 -3.08
CA MET A 18 -3.55 16.47 -3.30
C MET A 18 -2.81 15.33 -2.60
N SER A 19 -3.30 14.92 -1.43
CA SER A 19 -2.77 13.80 -0.66
C SER A 19 -2.99 12.47 -1.40
N LYS A 20 -4.14 12.32 -2.06
CA LYS A 20 -4.44 11.15 -2.90
C LYS A 20 -3.48 11.06 -4.08
N VAL A 21 -3.26 12.17 -4.79
CA VAL A 21 -2.29 12.23 -5.90
C VAL A 21 -0.88 11.89 -5.43
N ALA A 22 -0.46 12.41 -4.27
CA ALA A 22 0.85 12.12 -3.70
C ALA A 22 1.02 10.62 -3.37
N VAL A 23 0.02 10.02 -2.72
CA VAL A 23 0.03 8.60 -2.36
C VAL A 23 0.03 7.73 -3.62
N GLU A 24 -0.80 8.03 -4.62
CA GLU A 24 -0.82 7.31 -5.91
C GLU A 24 0.53 7.40 -6.63
N THR A 25 1.16 8.58 -6.66
CA THR A 25 2.46 8.78 -7.30
C THR A 25 3.54 7.91 -6.66
N VAL A 26 3.59 7.86 -5.32
CA VAL A 26 4.57 7.04 -4.59
C VAL A 26 4.29 5.55 -4.79
N ILE A 27 3.03 5.13 -4.73
CA ILE A 27 2.65 3.74 -4.97
C ILE A 27 3.00 3.32 -6.40
N SER A 28 2.73 4.17 -7.39
CA SER A 28 3.09 3.88 -8.79
C SER A 28 4.60 3.76 -8.95
N HIS A 29 5.37 4.66 -8.35
CA HIS A 29 6.83 4.58 -8.38
C HIS A 29 7.36 3.31 -7.71
N LEU A 30 6.78 2.90 -6.58
CA LEU A 30 7.13 1.66 -5.90
C LEU A 30 6.78 0.45 -6.76
N LYS A 31 5.61 0.43 -7.41
CA LYS A 31 5.23 -0.66 -8.33
C LYS A 31 6.19 -0.78 -9.51
N ASP A 32 6.64 0.33 -10.07
CA ASP A 32 7.59 0.35 -11.18
C ASP A 32 9.00 -0.16 -10.77
N LYS A 33 9.34 -0.05 -9.48
CA LYS A 33 10.64 -0.50 -8.92
C LYS A 33 10.58 -1.87 -8.26
N LEU A 34 9.40 -2.34 -7.90
CA LEU A 34 9.20 -3.64 -7.26
C LEU A 34 9.01 -4.73 -8.33
N PRO A 35 9.70 -5.88 -8.23
CA PRO A 35 9.41 -7.05 -9.05
C PRO A 35 7.91 -7.39 -8.99
N ALA A 36 7.32 -7.80 -10.11
CA ALA A 36 5.90 -8.12 -10.26
C ALA A 36 5.24 -8.87 -9.06
N PRO A 37 5.86 -9.89 -8.43
CA PRO A 37 5.26 -10.57 -7.27
C PRO A 37 5.08 -9.69 -6.02
N LEU A 38 5.89 -8.62 -5.85
CA LEU A 38 5.77 -7.70 -4.71
C LEU A 38 4.75 -6.59 -4.98
N ALA A 39 4.62 -6.13 -6.23
CA ALA A 39 3.61 -5.15 -6.60
C ALA A 39 2.18 -5.65 -6.31
N SER A 40 1.91 -6.93 -6.60
CA SER A 40 0.64 -7.58 -6.27
C SER A 40 0.38 -7.68 -4.77
N GLN A 41 1.42 -7.80 -3.94
CA GLN A 41 1.27 -7.82 -2.47
C GLN A 41 1.00 -6.42 -1.91
N VAL A 42 1.63 -5.39 -2.48
CA VAL A 42 1.38 -3.99 -2.13
C VAL A 42 -0.05 -3.59 -2.46
N ASP A 43 -0.55 -3.95 -3.64
CA ASP A 43 -1.96 -3.74 -3.99
C ASP A 43 -2.92 -4.48 -3.06
N ALA A 44 -2.59 -5.71 -2.69
CA ALA A 44 -3.39 -6.48 -1.76
C ALA A 44 -3.43 -5.82 -0.36
N ALA A 45 -2.31 -5.27 0.11
CA ALA A 45 -2.24 -4.54 1.39
C ALA A 45 -3.01 -3.20 1.35
N LEU A 46 -2.93 -2.47 0.23
CA LEU A 46 -3.60 -1.18 0.04
C LEU A 46 -5.12 -1.29 -0.15
N GLY A 47 -5.59 -2.42 -0.69
CA GLY A 47 -6.99 -2.74 -0.94
C GLY A 47 -7.78 -3.23 0.27
N GLY A 48 -7.17 -3.34 1.45
CA GLY A 48 -7.85 -3.43 2.75
C GLY A 48 -8.71 -4.68 3.04
N GLY A 49 -8.85 -5.66 2.13
CA GLY A 49 -9.86 -6.72 2.31
C GLY A 49 -9.42 -8.18 2.28
N GLY A 50 -8.25 -8.52 1.74
CA GLY A 50 -7.90 -9.93 1.48
C GLY A 50 -6.45 -10.35 1.72
N ALA A 51 -5.54 -9.39 1.92
CA ALA A 51 -4.11 -9.66 2.00
C ALA A 51 -3.59 -10.03 3.37
N ALA A 52 -4.29 -9.65 4.44
CA ALA A 52 -3.89 -10.01 5.79
C ALA A 52 -3.84 -11.54 5.95
N GLY A 53 -4.78 -12.28 5.34
CA GLY A 53 -4.76 -13.75 5.30
C GLY A 53 -3.66 -14.34 4.42
N GLY A 54 -3.38 -13.73 3.25
CA GLY A 54 -2.32 -14.20 2.34
C GLY A 54 -0.91 -13.96 2.85
N ILE A 55 -0.65 -12.78 3.41
CA ILE A 55 0.64 -12.41 4.03
C ILE A 55 0.84 -13.20 5.33
N ALA A 56 -0.21 -13.40 6.15
CA ALA A 56 -0.11 -14.24 7.34
C ALA A 56 0.17 -15.70 7.00
N ASN A 57 -0.45 -16.26 5.94
CA ASN A 57 -0.17 -17.62 5.49
C ASN A 57 1.24 -17.78 4.89
N MET A 58 1.72 -16.78 4.15
CA MET A 58 3.09 -16.78 3.61
C MET A 58 4.14 -16.66 4.72
N ALA A 59 3.90 -15.79 5.72
CA ALA A 59 4.74 -15.70 6.90
C ALA A 59 4.74 -17.02 7.68
N LYS A 60 3.56 -17.62 7.90
CA LYS A 60 3.43 -18.91 8.59
C LYS A 60 4.20 -20.03 7.90
N GLY A 61 4.16 -20.12 6.57
CA GLY A 61 4.93 -21.10 5.81
C GLY A 61 6.45 -20.85 5.75
N LEU A 62 6.93 -19.69 6.22
CA LEU A 62 8.36 -19.38 6.35
C LEU A 62 8.89 -19.65 7.78
N PHE A 63 7.99 -19.74 8.76
CA PHE A 63 8.31 -20.01 10.17
C PHE A 63 7.96 -21.45 10.61
N ASP A 64 7.36 -22.26 9.73
CA ASP A 64 7.18 -23.72 9.85
C ASP A 64 8.32 -24.43 9.08
#